data_AF-C2KLV2-F1
#
_entry.id   AF-C2KLV2-F1
#
_cell.length_a   1.000
_cell.length_b   1.000
_cell.length_c   1.000
_cell.angle_alpha   90.00
_cell.angle_beta   90.00
_cell.angle_gamma   90.00
#
_symmetry.space_group_name_H-M   'P 1'
#
loop_
_entity.id
_entity.type
_entity.pdbx_description
1 polymer ?
#
loop_
_entity_poly.entity_id
_entity_poly.type
_entity_poly.pdbx_seq_one_letter_code
_entity_poly.pdbx_strand_id
1 'polypeptide(L)'
;MADKTDELLTNYYSGVIDTKILLRRSELQWQPHDDDNIGGSRAINKISRPFEDLVIKYEGDQVLHELRNQRDTIKRIEASWDETTREIVRMHYDRRDRLTWLLISLRMNLSERTCRSYQKAFKNSVGEALTDLSIAV
;
A
#
# COMPACT_ATOMS: atom_id res chain seq x y z
N MET A 1 0.74 -7.10 21.53
CA MET A 1 0.69 -7.80 20.23
C MET A 1 0.17 -6.78 19.24
N ALA A 2 1.03 -6.23 18.39
CA ALA A 2 0.59 -5.26 17.39
C ALA A 2 -0.36 -5.98 16.43
N ASP A 3 -1.55 -5.41 16.26
CA ASP A 3 -2.54 -5.93 15.34
C ASP A 3 -2.00 -5.78 13.91
N LYS A 4 -2.11 -6.82 13.08
CA LYS A 4 -1.60 -6.80 11.70
C LYS A 4 -2.19 -5.66 10.88
N THR A 5 -3.44 -5.30 11.18
CA THR A 5 -4.14 -4.15 10.61
C THR A 5 -3.49 -2.81 10.99
N ASP A 6 -2.98 -2.66 12.22
CA ASP A 6 -2.28 -1.44 12.64
C ASP A 6 -0.95 -1.29 11.89
N GLU A 7 -0.22 -2.38 11.69
CA GLU A 7 1.01 -2.36 10.91
C GLU A 7 0.74 -1.96 9.45
N LEU A 8 -0.30 -2.52 8.84
CA LEU A 8 -0.70 -2.19 7.48
C LEU A 8 -1.08 -0.71 7.35
N LEU A 9 -1.90 -0.18 8.25
CA LEU A 9 -2.30 1.23 8.26
C LEU A 9 -1.10 2.15 8.46
N THR A 10 -0.19 1.77 9.37
CA THR A 10 1.08 2.50 9.55
C THR A 10 1.89 2.53 8.26
N ASN A 11 2.02 1.40 7.57
CA ASN A 11 2.75 1.30 6.31
C ASN A 11 2.07 2.09 5.18
N TYR A 12 0.74 2.14 5.14
CA TYR A 12 -0.02 2.95 4.19
C TYR A 12 0.24 4.45 4.41
N TYR A 13 -0.08 4.98 5.60
CA TYR A 13 0.03 6.42 5.87
C TYR A 13 1.47 6.94 5.83
N SER A 14 2.44 6.10 6.17
CA SER A 14 3.87 6.48 6.09
C SER A 14 4.44 6.47 4.66
N GLY A 15 3.66 6.01 3.67
CA GLY A 15 4.09 5.85 2.27
C GLY A 15 4.95 4.61 2.00
N VAL A 16 5.02 3.66 2.95
CA VAL A 16 5.81 2.43 2.79
C VAL A 16 5.20 1.52 1.70
N ILE A 17 3.87 1.47 1.58
CA ILE A 17 3.23 0.68 0.51
C ILE A 17 3.59 1.23 -0.87
N ASP A 18 3.54 2.55 -1.06
CA ASP A 18 3.89 3.16 -2.35
C ASP A 18 5.38 2.98 -2.69
N THR A 19 6.27 3.10 -1.69
CA THR A 19 7.70 2.83 -1.92
C THR A 19 7.96 1.36 -2.28
N LYS A 20 7.26 0.40 -1.66
CA LYS A 20 7.33 -1.02 -2.06
C LYS A 20 6.82 -1.25 -3.48
N ILE A 21 5.73 -0.60 -3.88
CA ILE A 21 5.20 -0.65 -5.26
C ILE A 21 6.23 -0.12 -6.26
N LEU A 22 6.86 1.02 -5.95
CA LEU A 22 7.88 1.63 -6.80
C LEU A 22 9.13 0.76 -6.91
N LEU A 23 9.62 0.24 -5.77
CA LEU A 23 10.76 -0.67 -5.73
C LEU A 23 10.49 -1.91 -6.57
N ARG A 24 9.33 -2.55 -6.37
CA ARG A 24 8.97 -3.75 -7.13
C ARG A 24 8.87 -3.50 -8.63
N ARG A 25 8.34 -2.34 -9.03
CA ARG A 25 8.34 -1.92 -10.45
C ARG A 25 9.77 -1.76 -10.97
N SER A 26 10.67 -1.15 -10.22
CA SER A 26 12.07 -0.97 -10.63
C SER A 26 12.79 -2.31 -10.78
N GLU A 27 12.53 -3.27 -9.89
CA GLU A 27 13.07 -4.64 -9.97
C GLU A 27 12.60 -5.35 -11.24
N LEU A 28 11.31 -5.24 -11.57
CA LEU A 28 10.73 -5.88 -12.77
C LEU A 28 11.21 -5.24 -14.09
N GLN A 29 11.58 -3.96 -14.05
CA GLN A 29 12.20 -3.27 -15.19
C GLN A 29 13.66 -3.66 -15.37
N TRP A 30 14.36 -3.93 -14.27
CA TRP A 30 15.79 -4.20 -14.30
C TRP A 30 16.07 -5.48 -15.09
N GLN A 31 16.93 -5.35 -16.11
CA GLN A 31 17.47 -6.48 -16.86
C GLN A 31 18.98 -6.49 -16.62
N PRO A 32 19.55 -7.57 -16.06
CA PRO A 32 20.99 -7.71 -16.07
C PRO A 32 21.47 -7.73 -17.52
N HIS A 33 22.50 -6.95 -17.80
CA HIS A 33 23.17 -6.98 -19.09
C HIS A 33 24.09 -8.21 -19.11
N ASP A 34 23.51 -9.39 -19.32
CA ASP A 34 24.28 -10.57 -19.65
C ASP A 34 24.52 -10.55 -21.16
N ASP A 35 25.58 -9.85 -21.56
CA ASP A 35 26.19 -10.02 -22.89
C ASP A 35 26.96 -11.34 -22.93
N ASP A 36 26.23 -12.45 -23.03
CA ASP A 36 26.77 -13.71 -23.51
C ASP A 36 25.95 -14.12 -24.74
N ASN A 37 26.11 -13.34 -25.80
CA ASN A 37 25.68 -13.72 -27.13
C ASN A 37 26.66 -14.77 -27.70
N ILE A 38 26.73 -15.95 -27.07
CA ILE A 38 27.47 -17.11 -27.56
C ILE A 38 26.44 -18.16 -27.99
N GLY A 39 26.10 -18.15 -29.28
CA GLY A 39 25.57 -19.33 -29.96
C GLY A 39 24.09 -19.31 -30.35
N GLY A 40 23.81 -18.66 -31.48
CA GLY A 40 23.04 -19.26 -32.57
C GLY A 40 21.64 -19.82 -32.29
N SER A 41 20.61 -18.99 -32.51
CA SER A 41 19.46 -19.27 -33.38
C SER A 41 18.59 -18.02 -33.45
N ARG A 42 18.51 -17.41 -34.63
CA ARG A 42 17.64 -16.25 -34.87
C ARG A 42 16.18 -16.65 -34.57
N ALA A 43 15.58 -16.06 -33.54
CA ALA A 43 14.13 -16.09 -33.37
C ALA A 43 13.51 -15.18 -34.44
N ILE A 44 13.29 -15.73 -35.64
CA ILE A 44 12.89 -14.99 -36.86
C ILE A 44 11.53 -14.25 -36.71
N ASN A 45 10.72 -14.57 -35.69
CA ASN A 45 9.39 -13.98 -35.48
C ASN A 45 9.16 -13.37 -34.08
N LYS A 46 10.20 -12.98 -33.34
CA LYS A 46 9.97 -12.21 -32.09
C LYS A 46 9.82 -10.74 -32.44
N ILE A 47 8.57 -10.28 -32.62
CA ILE A 47 8.29 -8.84 -32.68
C ILE A 47 8.64 -8.27 -31.30
N SER A 48 9.76 -7.56 -31.20
CA SER A 48 10.17 -6.92 -29.95
C SER A 48 9.18 -5.80 -29.62
N ARG A 49 8.37 -6.01 -28.59
CA ARG A 49 7.44 -5.02 -28.05
C ARG A 49 7.76 -4.77 -26.58
N PRO A 50 8.89 -4.08 -26.30
CA PRO A 50 9.42 -3.96 -24.95
C PRO A 50 8.43 -3.33 -23.97
N PHE A 51 7.54 -2.46 -24.44
CA PHE A 51 6.47 -1.90 -23.63
C PHE A 51 5.40 -2.93 -23.26
N GLU A 52 4.88 -3.70 -24.23
CA GLU A 52 3.85 -4.71 -23.98
C GLU A 52 4.38 -5.82 -23.05
N ASP A 53 5.62 -6.27 -23.27
CA ASP A 53 6.29 -7.26 -22.41
C ASP A 53 6.40 -6.78 -20.96
N LEU A 54 6.64 -5.48 -20.76
CA LEU A 54 6.79 -4.86 -19.45
C LEU A 54 5.44 -4.69 -18.75
N VAL A 55 4.39 -4.33 -19.50
CA VAL A 55 3.00 -4.33 -18.99
C VAL A 55 2.59 -5.72 -18.53
N ILE A 56 2.83 -6.75 -19.33
CA ILE A 56 2.53 -8.15 -18.99
C ILE A 56 3.27 -8.55 -17.71
N LYS A 57 4.55 -8.19 -17.56
CA LYS A 57 5.32 -8.44 -16.33
C LYS A 57 4.69 -7.78 -15.10
N TYR A 58 4.19 -6.55 -15.23
CA TYR A 58 3.54 -5.85 -14.12
C TYR A 58 2.19 -6.44 -13.75
N GLU A 59 1.40 -6.85 -14.73
CA GLU A 59 0.08 -7.44 -14.50
C GLU A 59 0.18 -8.86 -13.95
N GLY A 60 1.22 -9.61 -14.34
CA GLY A 60 1.50 -10.96 -13.84
C GLY A 60 2.18 -11.01 -12.46
N ASP A 61 2.66 -9.89 -11.92
CA ASP A 61 3.35 -9.89 -10.62
C ASP A 61 2.35 -9.87 -9.45
N GLN A 62 2.24 -11.01 -8.77
CA GLN A 62 1.31 -11.19 -7.65
C GLN A 62 1.59 -10.21 -6.50
N VAL A 63 2.86 -9.95 -6.17
CA VAL A 63 3.24 -9.03 -5.07
C VAL A 63 2.78 -7.61 -5.38
N LEU A 64 3.00 -7.14 -6.60
CA LEU A 64 2.55 -5.83 -7.06
C LEU A 64 1.03 -5.72 -7.06
N HIS A 65 0.32 -6.80 -7.41
CA HIS A 65 -1.13 -6.86 -7.36
C HIS A 65 -1.64 -6.74 -5.92
N GLU A 66 -1.09 -7.52 -4.99
CA GLU A 66 -1.45 -7.48 -3.57
C GLU A 66 -1.21 -6.11 -2.94
N LEU A 67 -0.04 -5.50 -3.17
CA LEU A 67 0.29 -4.16 -2.65
C LEU A 67 -0.68 -3.09 -3.19
N ARG A 68 -1.03 -3.15 -4.48
CA ARG A 68 -2.01 -2.23 -5.08
C ARG A 68 -3.39 -2.44 -4.50
N ASN A 69 -3.83 -3.68 -4.35
CA ASN A 69 -5.13 -3.99 -3.75
C ASN A 69 -5.22 -3.47 -2.32
N GLN A 70 -4.20 -3.70 -1.49
CA GLN A 70 -4.16 -3.17 -0.12
C GLN A 70 -4.29 -1.65 -0.11
N ARG A 71 -3.48 -0.95 -0.90
CA ARG A 71 -3.53 0.52 -1.01
C ARG A 71 -4.89 1.01 -1.49
N ASP A 72 -5.42 0.43 -2.56
CA ASP A 72 -6.64 0.89 -3.20
C ASP A 72 -7.87 0.60 -2.33
N THR A 73 -7.89 -0.51 -1.60
CA THR A 73 -8.92 -0.81 -0.60
C THR A 73 -8.91 0.20 0.54
N ILE A 74 -7.75 0.47 1.14
CA ILE A 74 -7.65 1.48 2.21
C ILE A 74 -8.08 2.84 1.72
N LYS A 75 -7.65 3.25 0.51
CA LYS A 75 -8.02 4.53 -0.10
C LYS A 75 -9.52 4.66 -0.35
N ARG A 76 -10.20 3.58 -0.78
CA ARG A 76 -11.66 3.57 -0.97
C ARG A 76 -12.40 3.75 0.36
N ILE A 77 -11.95 3.07 1.41
CA ILE A 77 -12.52 3.20 2.76
C ILE A 77 -12.26 4.62 3.27
N GLU A 78 -11.04 5.13 3.16
CA GLU A 78 -10.68 6.49 3.55
C GLU A 78 -11.60 7.55 2.90
N ALA A 79 -12.02 7.34 1.65
CA ALA A 79 -12.95 8.20 0.93
C ALA A 79 -14.40 8.13 1.44
N SER A 80 -14.82 7.05 2.10
CA SER A 80 -16.17 6.91 2.66
C SER A 80 -16.33 7.53 4.04
N TRP A 81 -15.23 7.80 4.73
CA TRP A 81 -15.22 8.40 6.07
C TRP A 81 -15.15 9.93 6.02
N ASP A 82 -15.61 10.55 7.10
CA ASP A 82 -15.55 11.99 7.33
C ASP A 82 -14.10 12.50 7.43
N GLU A 83 -13.90 13.78 7.08
CA GLU A 83 -12.58 14.41 7.10
C GLU A 83 -11.95 14.39 8.50
N THR A 84 -12.76 14.57 9.55
CA THR A 84 -12.26 14.58 10.93
C THR A 84 -11.67 13.23 11.33
N THR A 85 -12.33 12.13 11.01
CA THR A 85 -11.80 10.77 11.24
C THR A 85 -10.56 10.53 10.40
N ARG A 86 -10.55 10.95 9.13
CA ARG A 86 -9.38 10.80 8.24
C ARG A 86 -8.14 11.49 8.82
N GLU A 87 -8.29 12.71 9.31
CA GLU A 87 -7.18 13.49 9.88
C GLU A 87 -6.64 12.86 11.17
N ILE A 88 -7.52 12.37 12.06
CA ILE A 88 -7.14 11.66 13.28
C ILE A 88 -6.33 10.41 12.96
N VAL A 89 -6.82 9.60 12.03
CA VAL A 89 -6.18 8.35 11.62
C VAL A 89 -4.83 8.63 10.97
N ARG A 90 -4.75 9.63 10.08
CA ARG A 90 -3.49 10.07 9.47
C ARG A 90 -2.46 10.49 10.53
N MET A 91 -2.83 11.37 11.45
CA MET A 91 -1.94 11.83 12.52
C MET A 91 -1.47 10.69 13.45
N HIS A 92 -2.31 9.67 13.63
CA HIS A 92 -1.99 8.53 14.46
C HIS A 92 -1.01 7.54 13.79
N TYR A 93 -1.26 7.21 12.53
CA TYR A 93 -0.54 6.14 11.82
C TYR A 93 0.64 6.62 10.97
N ASP A 94 0.68 7.90 10.56
CA ASP A 94 1.83 8.43 9.83
C ASP A 94 3.05 8.45 10.76
N ARG A 95 4.09 7.66 10.43
CA ARG A 95 5.33 7.61 11.23
C ARG A 95 6.09 8.93 11.25
N ARG A 96 5.84 9.83 10.30
CA ARG A 96 6.50 11.14 10.22
C ARG A 96 6.01 12.07 11.32
N ASP A 97 4.72 11.99 11.63
CA ASP A 97 4.08 12.80 12.66
C ASP A 97 3.95 12.06 14.00
N ARG A 98 3.64 10.75 13.94
CA ARG A 98 3.36 9.79 15.03
C ARG A 98 2.97 10.46 16.36
N LEU A 99 1.91 11.25 16.30
CA LEU A 99 1.53 12.11 17.40
C LEU A 99 0.95 11.28 18.54
N THR A 100 1.21 11.74 19.76
CA THR A 100 0.56 11.17 20.94
C THR A 100 -0.93 11.51 20.92
N TRP A 101 -1.75 10.67 21.56
CA TRP A 101 -3.20 10.91 21.67
C TRP A 101 -3.53 12.29 22.26
N LEU A 102 -2.71 12.76 23.21
CA LEU A 102 -2.83 14.10 23.78
C LEU A 102 -2.71 15.18 22.69
N LEU A 103 -1.67 15.12 21.86
CA LEU A 103 -1.47 16.11 20.78
C LEU A 103 -2.57 16.05 19.72
N ILE A 104 -3.03 14.84 19.37
CA ILE A 104 -4.15 14.65 18.44
C ILE A 104 -5.43 15.28 19.02
N SER A 105 -5.70 15.03 20.30
CA SER A 105 -6.89 15.57 20.98
C SER A 105 -6.88 17.10 21.02
N LEU A 106 -5.71 17.70 21.28
CA LEU A 106 -5.51 19.15 21.27
C LEU A 106 -5.69 19.76 19.88
N ARG A 107 -5.16 19.11 18.82
CA ARG A 107 -5.30 19.58 17.44
C ARG A 107 -6.74 19.50 16.94
N MET A 108 -7.44 18.41 17.25
CA MET A 108 -8.81 18.20 16.79
C MET A 108 -9.85 18.87 17.67
N ASN A 109 -9.46 19.40 18.84
CA ASN A 109 -10.35 19.93 19.87
C ASN A 109 -11.45 18.92 20.29
N LEU A 110 -11.04 17.65 20.43
CA LEU A 110 -11.90 16.53 20.82
C LEU A 110 -11.30 15.82 22.03
N SER A 111 -12.10 15.05 22.77
CA SER A 111 -11.56 14.23 23.85
C SER A 111 -10.70 13.09 23.30
N GLU A 112 -9.64 12.70 24.03
CA GLU A 112 -8.80 11.55 23.64
C GLU A 112 -9.65 10.28 23.40
N ARG A 113 -10.68 10.08 24.23
CA ARG A 113 -11.58 8.93 24.13
C ARG A 113 -12.33 8.93 22.80
N THR A 114 -12.80 10.09 22.37
CA THR A 114 -13.47 10.27 21.07
C THR A 114 -12.51 9.97 19.92
N CYS A 115 -11.29 10.52 19.95
CA CYS A 115 -10.28 10.25 18.92
C CYS A 115 -9.95 8.76 18.79
N ARG A 116 -9.75 8.07 19.92
CA ARG A 116 -9.52 6.61 19.92
C ARG A 116 -10.74 5.83 19.42
N SER A 117 -11.95 6.30 19.69
CA SER A 117 -13.17 5.66 19.18
C SER A 117 -13.26 5.76 17.67
N TYR A 118 -12.98 6.93 17.09
CA TYR A 118 -12.97 7.13 15.63
C TYR A 118 -11.88 6.30 14.96
N GLN A 119 -10.67 6.31 15.50
CA GLN A 119 -9.58 5.46 14.98
C GLN A 119 -9.94 3.97 15.05
N LYS A 120 -10.53 3.50 16.15
CA LYS A 120 -10.95 2.10 16.27
C LYS A 120 -12.04 1.73 15.27
N ALA A 121 -13.03 2.60 15.06
CA ALA A 121 -14.11 2.35 14.11
C ALA A 121 -13.57 2.28 12.67
N PHE A 122 -12.67 3.20 12.30
CA PHE A 122 -11.98 3.15 11.02
C PHE A 122 -11.16 1.87 10.86
N LYS A 123 -10.33 1.53 11.85
CA LYS A 123 -9.50 0.31 11.85
C LYS A 123 -10.35 -0.95 11.65
N ASN A 124 -11.50 -1.05 12.34
CA ASN A 124 -12.41 -2.18 12.18
C ASN A 124 -12.94 -2.28 10.74
N SER A 125 -13.36 -1.16 10.15
CA SER A 125 -13.84 -1.17 8.75
C SER A 125 -12.77 -1.62 7.74
N VAL A 126 -11.50 -1.27 7.99
CA VAL A 126 -10.37 -1.73 7.18
C VAL A 126 -10.10 -3.22 7.40
N GLY A 127 -10.16 -3.68 8.65
CA GLY A 127 -10.00 -5.10 8.98
C GLY A 127 -11.04 -5.97 8.29
N GLU A 128 -12.32 -5.59 8.39
CA GLU A 128 -13.45 -6.29 7.77
C GLU A 128 -13.31 -6.36 6.24
N ALA A 129 -12.99 -5.23 5.59
CA ALA A 129 -12.84 -5.19 4.14
C ALA A 129 -11.69 -6.10 3.65
N LEU A 130 -10.58 -6.15 4.39
CA LEU A 130 -9.44 -6.98 4.01
C LEU A 130 -9.68 -8.47 4.25
N THR A 131 -10.43 -8.84 5.30
CA THR A 131 -10.84 -10.22 5.53
C THR A 131 -11.79 -10.73 4.44
N ASP A 132 -12.74 -9.89 4.01
CA ASP A 132 -13.70 -10.24 2.96
C ASP A 132 -13.04 -10.46 1.60
N LEU A 133 -11.93 -9.76 1.34
CA LEU A 133 -11.14 -9.89 0.12
C LEU A 133 -10.23 -11.13 0.10
N SER A 134 -10.23 -11.98 1.14
CA SER A 134 -9.32 -13.13 1.29
C SER A 134 -7.84 -12.77 1.15
N ILE A 135 -7.48 -11.50 1.36
CA ILE A 135 -6.10 -11.04 1.35
C ILE A 135 -5.49 -11.54 2.66
N ALA A 136 -4.44 -12.35 2.58
CA ALA A 136 -3.71 -12.80 3.75
C ALA A 136 -3.13 -11.58 4.49
N VAL A 137 -3.80 -11.17 5.57
CA VAL A 137 -3.30 -10.21 6.57
C VAL A 137 -2.38 -10.96 7.52
#